data_AF-A0A9R0SHH6-F1
#
_entry.id   AF-A0A9R0SHH6-F1
#
_cell.length_a   1.000
_cell.length_b   1.000
_cell.length_c   1.000
_cell.angle_alpha   90.00
_cell.angle_beta   90.00
_cell.angle_gamma   90.00
#
_symmetry.space_group_name_H-M   'P 1'
#
loop_
_entity.id
_entity.type
_entity.pdbx_description
1 polymer ?
#
loop_
_entity_poly.entity_id
_entity_poly.type
_entity_poly.pdbx_seq_one_letter_code
_entity_poly.pdbx_strand_id
1 'polypeptide(L)'
;MEAEDYAAGCCFSLMCQEDGADLGDGLADDDAGKLLLVYSAGDDNGGEEEDEEGYLDHLVSKESSFCSVDPSSSMASEDWFQCARRDTVRWILETRGHFGFSHRTAYVAIAYFDRFSLRRCVDRSVMPWAARLLAIACVSLAAKMDECQAPALSEFRADDDYDFSCDSIRRMEMLVLSTLDWRMGAVTPFDYLPCLSSRLRRFNGGGRGGGGGLIAVKAAALIFSAAEVASVLDHRPSTVAAVAVLAATHGTLTREPLESKISSLSPTCLLEKEDVYACYTMMLRDPSSPSKAAKRSASDRGDADSTYARLDAASFSVAAAMSNNKRVRLELPAVHR
;
A
#
# COMPACT_ATOMS: atom_id res chain seq x y z
N MET A 1 -8.36 -61.50 27.36
CA MET A 1 -9.12 -60.40 27.97
C MET A 1 -8.47 -59.14 27.46
N GLU A 2 -9.15 -58.55 26.49
CA GLU A 2 -8.72 -57.44 25.65
C GLU A 2 -8.70 -56.13 26.45
N ALA A 3 -7.74 -55.26 26.14
CA ALA A 3 -7.90 -53.81 26.15
C ALA A 3 -6.69 -53.24 25.38
N GLU A 4 -6.92 -52.97 24.09
CA GLU A 4 -6.09 -52.15 23.23
C GLU A 4 -6.22 -50.69 23.67
N ASP A 5 -5.12 -49.95 23.76
CA ASP A 5 -5.15 -48.49 23.72
C ASP A 5 -4.13 -47.99 22.69
N TYR A 6 -4.71 -47.55 21.57
CA TYR A 6 -4.10 -46.85 20.46
C TYR A 6 -3.80 -45.40 20.87
N ALA A 7 -2.53 -45.00 20.85
CA ALA A 7 -2.14 -43.60 20.84
C ALA A 7 -1.06 -43.37 19.79
N ALA A 8 -1.47 -43.45 18.52
CA ALA A 8 -0.70 -42.95 17.39
C ALA A 8 -0.74 -41.42 17.41
N GLY A 9 0.25 -40.81 18.07
CA GLY A 9 0.51 -39.37 17.98
C GLY A 9 1.08 -39.05 16.60
N CYS A 10 0.22 -38.66 15.66
CA CYS A 10 0.61 -37.99 14.42
C CYS A 10 1.24 -36.63 14.75
N CYS A 11 2.56 -36.63 14.96
CA CYS A 11 3.35 -35.41 14.94
C CYS A 11 3.56 -35.03 13.47
N PHE A 12 2.70 -34.17 12.92
CA PHE A 12 2.95 -33.53 11.64
C PHE A 12 4.11 -32.56 11.79
N SER A 13 5.33 -33.08 11.65
CA SER A 13 6.54 -32.27 11.49
C SER A 13 6.51 -31.68 10.07
N LEU A 14 5.86 -30.52 9.92
CA LEU A 14 6.01 -29.65 8.75
C LEU A 14 7.38 -28.93 8.80
N MET A 15 8.46 -29.72 8.74
CA MET A 15 9.78 -29.19 8.47
C MET A 15 10.07 -29.49 7.01
N CYS A 16 9.97 -28.47 6.15
CA CYS A 16 10.53 -28.53 4.82
C CYS A 16 12.05 -28.72 4.97
N GLN A 17 12.56 -29.85 4.49
CA GLN A 17 13.98 -30.09 4.39
C GLN A 17 14.47 -29.29 3.17
N GLU A 18 14.87 -28.04 3.39
CA GLU A 18 15.54 -27.26 2.36
C GLU A 18 16.92 -27.85 2.12
N ASP A 19 17.13 -28.38 0.91
CA ASP A 19 18.47 -28.69 0.40
C ASP A 19 19.27 -27.37 0.36
N GLY A 20 20.28 -27.28 1.22
CA GLY A 20 21.22 -26.17 1.25
C GLY A 20 22.05 -26.14 -0.02
N ALA A 21 21.54 -25.47 -1.05
CA ALA A 21 22.36 -24.95 -2.13
C ALA A 21 23.17 -23.77 -1.57
N ASP A 22 24.40 -24.08 -1.15
CA ASP A 22 25.47 -23.14 -0.86
C ASP A 22 25.69 -22.23 -2.09
N LEU A 23 25.05 -21.07 -2.11
CA LEU A 23 25.32 -20.01 -3.08
C LEU A 23 26.33 -19.05 -2.45
N GLY A 24 27.60 -19.36 -2.74
CA GLY A 24 28.74 -18.52 -2.43
C GLY A 24 28.58 -17.09 -2.93
N ASP A 25 28.80 -16.19 -1.98
CA ASP A 25 29.51 -14.91 -2.03
C ASP A 25 29.74 -14.24 -3.41
N GLY A 26 29.31 -12.97 -3.49
CA GLY A 26 29.90 -11.99 -4.40
C GLY A 26 29.06 -11.57 -5.61
N LEU A 27 27.85 -11.05 -5.41
CA LEU A 27 27.20 -10.20 -6.41
C LEU A 27 26.77 -8.88 -5.78
N ALA A 28 27.14 -7.79 -6.44
CA ALA A 28 26.95 -6.42 -6.00
C ALA A 28 25.51 -6.16 -5.51
N ASP A 29 25.43 -5.30 -4.51
CA ASP A 29 24.24 -4.82 -3.79
C ASP A 29 23.30 -3.97 -4.69
N ASP A 30 22.95 -4.50 -5.88
CA ASP A 30 22.04 -3.85 -6.82
C ASP A 30 20.63 -4.39 -6.62
N ASP A 31 19.80 -3.61 -5.94
CA ASP A 31 18.38 -3.90 -5.68
C ASP A 31 17.64 -4.30 -6.98
N ALA A 32 18.04 -3.74 -8.13
CA ALA A 32 17.49 -4.07 -9.44
C ALA A 32 17.76 -5.50 -9.90
N GLY A 33 18.93 -6.07 -9.56
CA GLY A 33 19.28 -7.46 -9.89
C GLY A 33 18.47 -8.46 -9.07
N LYS A 34 18.28 -8.19 -7.79
CA LYS A 34 17.41 -8.99 -6.90
C LYS A 34 15.96 -8.92 -7.34
N LEU A 35 15.49 -7.74 -7.72
CA LEU A 35 14.16 -7.49 -8.25
C LEU A 35 13.93 -8.24 -9.57
N LEU A 36 14.90 -8.22 -10.49
CA LEU A 36 14.85 -8.96 -11.74
C LEU A 36 14.72 -10.48 -11.49
N LEU A 37 15.46 -11.03 -10.53
CA LEU A 37 15.34 -12.46 -10.16
C LEU A 37 13.95 -12.81 -9.65
N VAL A 38 13.35 -11.97 -8.78
CA VAL A 38 12.00 -12.19 -8.24
C VAL A 38 10.95 -12.29 -9.36
N TYR A 39 11.00 -11.42 -10.37
CA TYR A 39 10.03 -11.48 -11.48
C TYR A 39 10.42 -12.43 -12.62
N SER A 40 11.66 -12.92 -12.65
CA SER A 40 12.12 -13.87 -13.67
C SER A 40 11.93 -15.33 -13.27
N ALA A 41 11.85 -15.64 -11.97
CA ALA A 41 11.63 -16.99 -11.46
C ALA A 41 10.30 -17.64 -11.93
N GLY A 42 9.35 -16.83 -12.41
CA GLY A 42 8.08 -17.31 -12.98
C GLY A 42 8.12 -17.73 -14.46
N ASP A 43 9.24 -17.54 -15.17
CA ASP A 43 9.31 -17.77 -16.63
C ASP A 43 9.62 -19.23 -17.01
N ASP A 44 10.06 -20.06 -16.06
CA ASP A 44 10.53 -21.42 -16.33
C ASP A 44 9.47 -22.50 -16.05
N ASN A 45 8.43 -22.18 -15.27
CA ASN A 45 7.34 -23.12 -15.01
C ASN A 45 6.36 -23.09 -16.20
N GLY A 46 6.38 -24.16 -17.01
CA GLY A 46 5.45 -24.36 -18.11
C GLY A 46 4.02 -24.68 -17.65
N GLY A 47 3.42 -23.81 -16.84
CA GLY A 47 2.01 -23.91 -16.43
C GLY A 47 1.09 -23.71 -17.63
N GLU A 48 0.03 -24.51 -17.69
CA GLU A 48 -1.00 -24.44 -18.72
C GLU A 48 -1.72 -23.07 -18.62
N GLU A 49 -2.08 -22.44 -19.75
CA GLU A 49 -2.68 -21.09 -19.74
C GLU A 49 -3.95 -20.99 -18.88
N GLU A 50 -4.63 -22.12 -18.67
CA GLU A 50 -5.80 -22.28 -17.79
C GLU A 50 -5.45 -22.04 -16.30
N ASP A 51 -4.27 -22.45 -15.83
CA ASP A 51 -3.81 -22.22 -14.46
C ASP A 51 -3.55 -20.73 -14.20
N GLU A 52 -3.02 -20.01 -15.20
CA GLU A 52 -2.78 -18.56 -15.09
C GLU A 52 -4.10 -17.77 -15.01
N GLU A 53 -5.13 -18.17 -15.78
CA GLU A 53 -6.42 -17.48 -15.77
C GLU A 53 -7.17 -17.72 -14.46
N GLY A 54 -7.17 -18.94 -13.93
CA GLY A 54 -7.73 -19.25 -12.61
C GLY A 54 -7.05 -18.46 -11.48
N TYR A 55 -5.73 -18.29 -11.54
CA TYR A 55 -4.98 -17.47 -10.59
C TYR A 55 -5.40 -15.98 -10.64
N LEU A 56 -5.51 -15.41 -11.83
CA LEU A 56 -5.94 -14.02 -12.01
C LEU A 56 -7.38 -13.80 -11.56
N ASP A 57 -8.30 -14.72 -11.85
CA ASP A 57 -9.70 -14.64 -11.41
C ASP A 57 -9.81 -14.66 -9.87
N HIS A 58 -9.00 -15.51 -9.22
CA HIS A 58 -8.88 -15.51 -7.77
C HIS A 58 -8.36 -14.16 -7.23
N LEU A 59 -7.35 -13.56 -7.87
CA LEU A 59 -6.85 -12.23 -7.47
C LEU A 59 -7.92 -11.14 -7.62
N VAL A 60 -8.66 -11.11 -8.74
CA VAL A 60 -9.73 -10.14 -8.99
C VAL A 60 -10.88 -10.31 -8.00
N SER A 61 -11.24 -11.55 -7.69
CA SER A 61 -12.24 -11.88 -6.66
C SER A 61 -11.81 -11.39 -5.28
N LYS A 62 -10.56 -11.63 -4.91
CA LYS A 62 -9.98 -11.16 -3.65
C LYS A 62 -9.95 -9.64 -3.61
N GLU A 63 -9.49 -8.98 -4.67
CA GLU A 63 -9.47 -7.51 -4.79
C GLU A 63 -10.86 -6.89 -4.59
N SER A 64 -11.88 -7.46 -5.23
CA SER A 64 -13.27 -6.99 -5.16
C SER A 64 -13.82 -7.06 -3.74
N SER A 65 -13.40 -8.04 -2.95
CA SER A 65 -13.78 -8.10 -1.54
C SER A 65 -13.25 -6.90 -0.76
N PHE A 66 -12.03 -6.40 -1.05
CA PHE A 66 -11.36 -5.30 -0.33
C PHE A 66 -11.74 -3.89 -0.81
N CYS A 67 -12.32 -3.77 -2.00
CA CYS A 67 -12.84 -2.50 -2.54
C CYS A 67 -14.20 -2.17 -1.90
N SER A 68 -14.17 -1.55 -0.73
CA SER A 68 -15.35 -0.92 -0.13
C SER A 68 -14.94 0.48 0.34
N VAL A 69 -14.81 1.40 -0.62
CA VAL A 69 -14.54 2.81 -0.32
C VAL A 69 -15.84 3.56 -0.58
N ASP A 70 -16.47 4.05 0.48
CA ASP A 70 -17.50 5.08 0.36
C ASP A 70 -16.80 6.39 0.00
N PRO A 71 -17.10 7.01 -1.15
CA PRO A 71 -16.48 8.26 -1.59
C PRO A 71 -17.12 9.42 -0.83
N SER A 72 -16.81 9.55 0.46
CA SER A 72 -17.25 10.69 1.26
C SER A 72 -16.16 11.18 2.22
N SER A 73 -14.98 11.53 1.70
CA SER A 73 -14.12 12.47 2.40
C SER A 73 -13.52 13.49 1.45
N SER A 74 -14.06 14.71 1.51
CA SER A 74 -13.68 15.89 0.73
C SER A 74 -12.27 16.43 1.04
N MET A 75 -11.50 15.80 1.93
CA MET A 75 -10.20 16.30 2.42
C MET A 75 -9.00 15.90 1.54
N ALA A 76 -9.10 14.86 0.71
CA ALA A 76 -8.04 14.45 -0.21
C ALA A 76 -7.67 15.53 -1.26
N SER A 77 -8.52 16.57 -1.36
CA SER A 77 -8.37 17.69 -2.28
C SER A 77 -7.51 18.85 -1.72
N GLU A 78 -7.06 18.79 -0.47
CA GLU A 78 -6.27 19.87 0.11
C GLU A 78 -4.77 19.70 -0.20
N ASP A 79 -4.15 20.72 -0.82
CA ASP A 79 -2.75 20.69 -1.29
C ASP A 79 -1.74 20.29 -0.20
N TRP A 80 -1.98 20.70 1.05
CA TRP A 80 -1.10 20.39 2.17
C TRP A 80 -1.15 18.90 2.56
N PHE A 81 -2.31 18.25 2.38
CA PHE A 81 -2.45 16.81 2.61
C PHE A 81 -1.68 16.02 1.55
N GLN A 82 -1.75 16.44 0.28
CA GLN A 82 -0.98 15.81 -0.79
C GLN A 82 0.53 15.93 -0.57
N CYS A 83 1.02 17.09 -0.09
CA CYS A 83 2.43 17.24 0.27
C CYS A 83 2.85 16.28 1.40
N ALA A 84 2.11 16.25 2.51
CA ALA A 84 2.43 15.37 3.64
C ALA A 84 2.37 13.89 3.28
N ARG A 85 1.39 13.50 2.45
CA ARG A 85 1.29 12.14 1.90
C ARG A 85 2.49 11.80 1.04
N ARG A 86 2.88 12.68 0.10
CA ARG A 86 4.05 12.45 -0.77
C ARG A 86 5.33 12.27 0.03
N ASP A 87 5.55 13.08 1.05
CA ASP A 87 6.73 12.96 1.92
C ASP A 87 6.68 11.65 2.73
N THR A 88 5.48 11.23 3.14
CA THR A 88 5.27 9.92 3.79
C THR A 88 5.57 8.77 2.84
N VAL A 89 5.08 8.81 1.61
CA VAL A 89 5.33 7.77 0.60
C VAL A 89 6.84 7.67 0.32
N ARG A 90 7.54 8.80 0.14
CA ARG A 90 8.99 8.80 -0.05
C ARG A 90 9.71 8.12 1.13
N TRP A 91 9.34 8.47 2.36
CA TRP A 91 9.93 7.85 3.54
C TRP A 91 9.66 6.33 3.61
N ILE A 92 8.47 5.88 3.23
CA ILE A 92 8.16 4.43 3.16
C ILE A 92 9.06 3.73 2.14
N LEU A 93 9.29 4.34 0.97
CA LEU A 93 10.16 3.77 -0.08
C LEU A 93 11.64 3.74 0.36
N GLU A 94 12.12 4.79 1.02
CA GLU A 94 13.46 4.83 1.61
C GLU A 94 13.62 3.74 2.69
N THR A 95 12.61 3.58 3.55
CA THR A 95 12.57 2.55 4.60
C THR A 95 12.57 1.13 4.00
N ARG A 96 11.84 0.92 2.90
CA ARG A 96 11.90 -0.34 2.14
C ARG A 96 13.29 -0.62 1.60
N GLY A 97 14.00 0.41 1.10
CA GLY A 97 15.38 0.28 0.66
C GLY A 97 16.29 -0.12 1.82
N HIS A 98 16.13 0.55 2.97
CA HIS A 98 16.93 0.31 4.17
C HIS A 98 16.80 -1.11 4.73
N PHE A 99 15.57 -1.63 4.83
CA PHE A 99 15.32 -2.99 5.35
C PHE A 99 15.32 -4.09 4.28
N GLY A 100 15.43 -3.72 2.99
CA GLY A 100 15.34 -4.67 1.89
C GLY A 100 13.97 -5.34 1.74
N PHE A 101 12.90 -4.67 2.17
CA PHE A 101 11.53 -5.18 2.07
C PHE A 101 11.09 -5.36 0.61
N SER A 102 10.10 -6.23 0.41
CA SER A 102 9.50 -6.44 -0.89
C SER A 102 8.73 -5.20 -1.39
N HIS A 103 8.53 -5.12 -2.72
CA HIS A 103 7.68 -4.09 -3.34
C HIS A 103 6.25 -4.14 -2.82
N ARG A 104 5.77 -5.36 -2.57
CA ARG A 104 4.46 -5.64 -2.02
C ARG A 104 4.29 -4.99 -0.65
N THR A 105 5.25 -5.21 0.26
CA THR A 105 5.24 -4.67 1.62
C THR A 105 5.16 -3.15 1.64
N ALA A 106 5.99 -2.46 0.84
CA ALA A 106 5.95 -1.01 0.74
C ALA A 106 4.60 -0.50 0.21
N TYR A 107 4.07 -1.13 -0.83
CA TYR A 107 2.78 -0.75 -1.41
C TYR A 107 1.61 -0.98 -0.45
N VAL A 108 1.63 -2.09 0.27
CA VAL A 108 0.64 -2.39 1.32
C VAL A 108 0.71 -1.36 2.44
N ALA A 109 1.91 -0.94 2.86
CA ALA A 109 2.07 0.13 3.85
C ALA A 109 1.47 1.46 3.36
N ILE A 110 1.69 1.84 2.09
CA ILE A 110 1.08 3.03 1.48
C ILE A 110 -0.45 2.88 1.45
N ALA A 111 -0.97 1.70 1.09
CA ALA A 111 -2.40 1.44 1.08
C ALA A 111 -3.03 1.52 2.47
N TYR A 112 -2.33 1.07 3.52
CA TYR A 112 -2.79 1.24 4.90
C TYR A 112 -2.84 2.72 5.28
N PHE A 113 -1.82 3.50 4.92
CA PHE A 113 -1.79 4.95 5.16
C PHE A 113 -2.96 5.66 4.47
N ASP A 114 -3.18 5.38 3.18
CA ASP A 114 -4.26 6.01 2.40
C ASP A 114 -5.63 5.62 2.94
N ARG A 115 -5.86 4.33 3.25
CA ARG A 115 -7.15 3.86 3.81
C ARG A 115 -7.43 4.43 5.19
N PHE A 116 -6.40 4.52 6.03
CA PHE A 116 -6.52 5.12 7.34
C PHE A 116 -6.90 6.60 7.24
N SER A 117 -6.21 7.33 6.36
CA SER A 117 -6.42 8.77 6.15
C SER A 117 -7.79 9.08 5.55
N LEU A 118 -8.35 8.19 4.72
CA LEU A 118 -9.73 8.33 4.23
C LEU A 118 -10.78 8.20 5.35
N ARG A 119 -10.52 7.34 6.35
CA ARG A 119 -11.45 7.05 7.45
C ARG A 119 -11.29 7.99 8.65
N ARG A 120 -10.14 8.65 8.79
CA ARG A 120 -9.80 9.48 9.95
C ARG A 120 -9.26 10.82 9.48
N CYS A 121 -9.95 11.90 9.86
CA CYS A 121 -9.46 13.25 9.65
C CYS A 121 -8.33 13.55 10.63
N VAL A 122 -7.16 13.94 10.12
CA VAL A 122 -6.04 14.45 10.93
C VAL A 122 -6.03 15.98 10.81
N ASP A 123 -5.95 16.67 11.95
CA ASP A 123 -5.85 18.13 11.95
C ASP A 123 -4.51 18.58 11.36
N ARG A 124 -4.55 19.68 10.59
CA ARG A 124 -3.38 20.25 9.90
C ARG A 124 -2.23 20.58 10.84
N SER A 125 -2.54 21.02 12.05
CA SER A 125 -1.55 21.40 13.07
C SER A 125 -0.73 20.21 13.60
N VAL A 126 -1.30 19.01 13.55
CA VAL A 126 -0.76 17.77 14.12
C VAL A 126 -0.09 16.89 13.04
N MET A 127 -0.37 17.17 11.77
CA MET A 127 -0.12 16.21 10.70
C MET A 127 1.34 15.83 10.44
N PRO A 128 2.36 16.70 10.51
CA PRO A 128 3.73 16.30 10.16
C PRO A 128 4.26 15.12 10.99
N TRP A 129 4.19 15.23 12.33
CA TRP A 129 4.65 14.17 13.22
C TRP A 129 3.67 12.98 13.25
N ALA A 130 2.36 13.24 13.16
CA ALA A 130 1.34 12.18 13.20
C ALA A 130 1.36 11.32 11.93
N ALA A 131 1.57 11.93 10.77
CA ALA A 131 1.76 11.21 9.51
C ALA A 131 2.99 10.32 9.58
N ARG A 132 4.08 10.78 10.21
CA ARG A 132 5.27 9.94 10.40
C ARG A 132 5.03 8.75 11.33
N LEU A 133 4.39 8.98 12.49
CA LEU A 133 4.04 7.89 13.41
C LEU A 133 3.09 6.88 12.73
N LEU A 134 2.12 7.36 11.95
CA LEU A 134 1.23 6.53 11.13
C LEU A 134 2.03 5.72 10.11
N ALA A 135 2.96 6.34 9.40
CA ALA A 135 3.80 5.69 8.41
C ALA A 135 4.60 4.53 9.02
N ILE A 136 5.26 4.76 10.16
CA ILE A 136 6.01 3.73 10.88
C ILE A 136 5.10 2.55 11.28
N ALA A 137 3.92 2.85 11.82
CA ALA A 137 2.95 1.81 12.17
C ALA A 137 2.48 1.03 10.94
N CYS A 138 2.20 1.70 9.82
CA CYS A 138 1.80 1.06 8.57
C CYS A 138 2.91 0.15 8.01
N VAL A 139 4.17 0.60 8.01
CA VAL A 139 5.32 -0.20 7.56
C VAL A 139 5.55 -1.40 8.48
N SER A 140 5.53 -1.19 9.80
CA SER A 140 5.68 -2.28 10.77
C SER A 140 4.59 -3.34 10.62
N LEU A 141 3.32 -2.92 10.44
CA LEU A 141 2.22 -3.85 10.18
C LEU A 141 2.39 -4.57 8.85
N ALA A 142 2.74 -3.88 7.77
CA ALA A 142 2.96 -4.52 6.47
C ALA A 142 4.10 -5.55 6.54
N ALA A 143 5.22 -5.19 7.18
CA ALA A 143 6.34 -6.10 7.38
C ALA A 143 5.93 -7.35 8.18
N LYS A 144 5.11 -7.21 9.23
CA LYS A 144 4.59 -8.36 10.00
C LYS A 144 3.64 -9.26 9.21
N MET A 145 2.99 -8.74 8.17
CA MET A 145 2.05 -9.49 7.35
C MET A 145 2.74 -10.21 6.19
N ASP A 146 3.75 -9.57 5.59
CA ASP A 146 4.30 -9.97 4.29
C ASP A 146 5.74 -10.49 4.36
N GLU A 147 6.53 -10.09 5.36
CA GLU A 147 7.96 -10.44 5.45
C GLU A 147 8.19 -11.64 6.39
N CYS A 148 9.23 -12.43 6.09
CA CYS A 148 9.61 -13.58 6.92
C CYS A 148 10.06 -13.15 8.32
N GLN A 149 10.72 -11.99 8.42
CA GLN A 149 11.20 -11.42 9.67
C GLN A 149 10.92 -9.92 9.69
N ALA A 150 9.95 -9.51 10.49
CA ALA A 150 9.69 -8.10 10.73
C ALA A 150 10.70 -7.52 11.74
N PRO A 151 11.28 -6.33 11.49
CA PRO A 151 12.15 -5.66 12.45
C PRO A 151 11.44 -5.36 13.76
N ALA A 152 12.21 -5.25 14.84
CA ALA A 152 11.70 -4.78 16.11
C ALA A 152 11.26 -3.31 16.01
N LEU A 153 10.29 -2.90 16.84
CA LEU A 153 9.78 -1.52 16.83
C LEU A 153 10.85 -0.47 17.14
N SER A 154 11.92 -0.85 17.85
CA SER A 154 13.07 0.01 18.16
C SER A 154 14.00 0.28 16.97
N GLU A 155 13.87 -0.49 15.89
CA GLU A 155 14.71 -0.36 14.70
C GLU A 155 14.14 0.66 13.71
N PHE A 156 12.85 0.97 13.79
CA PHE A 156 12.23 2.00 12.97
C PHE A 156 12.65 3.40 13.44
N ARG A 157 13.40 4.12 12.59
CA ARG A 157 13.80 5.50 12.83
C ARG A 157 12.85 6.47 12.14
N ALA A 158 12.42 7.51 12.84
CA ALA A 158 11.39 8.42 12.37
C ALA A 158 11.90 9.69 11.67
N ASP A 159 13.16 9.71 11.20
CA ASP A 159 14.02 10.88 10.87
C ASP A 159 14.60 11.59 12.10
N ASP A 160 15.53 12.51 11.87
CA ASP A 160 16.25 13.25 12.91
C ASP A 160 15.33 14.15 13.76
N ASP A 161 14.16 14.52 13.24
CA ASP A 161 13.23 15.46 13.89
C ASP A 161 12.22 14.78 14.84
N TYR A 162 12.07 13.45 14.78
CA TYR A 162 11.06 12.72 15.55
C TYR A 162 11.66 11.48 16.23
N ASP A 163 11.32 11.27 17.50
CA ASP A 163 11.63 10.04 18.22
C ASP A 163 10.36 9.48 18.87
N PHE A 164 9.98 8.26 18.49
CA PHE A 164 8.77 7.62 18.96
C PHE A 164 9.09 6.37 19.76
N SER A 165 8.59 6.32 20.99
CA SER A 165 8.69 5.11 21.82
C SER A 165 7.99 3.91 21.15
N CYS A 166 8.50 2.70 21.40
CA CYS A 166 7.86 1.47 20.93
C CYS A 166 6.40 1.34 21.39
N ASP A 167 6.06 1.88 22.56
CA ASP A 167 4.68 1.89 23.06
C ASP A 167 3.78 2.83 22.25
N SER A 168 4.29 3.98 21.82
CA SER A 168 3.55 4.90 20.93
C SER A 168 3.30 4.25 19.58
N ILE A 169 4.31 3.58 19.01
CA ILE A 169 4.19 2.85 17.74
C ILE A 169 3.15 1.73 17.89
N ARG A 170 3.24 0.91 18.94
CA ARG A 170 2.29 -0.19 19.18
C ARG A 170 0.84 0.29 19.34
N ARG A 171 0.62 1.42 20.01
CA ARG A 171 -0.73 2.03 20.11
C ARG A 171 -1.23 2.46 18.74
N MET A 172 -0.35 3.03 17.91
CA MET A 172 -0.69 3.42 16.55
C MET A 172 -0.99 2.19 15.67
N GLU A 173 -0.24 1.10 15.79
CA GLU A 173 -0.52 -0.17 15.10
C GLU A 173 -1.94 -0.67 15.40
N MET A 174 -2.31 -0.70 16.68
CA MET A 174 -3.67 -1.10 17.10
C MET A 174 -4.74 -0.14 16.55
N LEU A 175 -4.44 1.16 16.47
CA LEU A 175 -5.35 2.14 15.88
C LEU A 175 -5.55 1.90 14.38
N VAL A 176 -4.48 1.57 13.65
CA VAL A 176 -4.55 1.22 12.22
C VAL A 176 -5.37 -0.05 12.03
N LEU A 177 -5.02 -1.12 12.75
CA LEU A 177 -5.73 -2.41 12.68
C LEU A 177 -7.23 -2.26 12.92
N SER A 178 -7.62 -1.55 13.98
CA SER A 178 -9.03 -1.29 14.29
C SER A 178 -9.72 -0.40 13.27
N THR A 179 -9.03 0.61 12.71
CA THR A 179 -9.61 1.51 11.69
C THR A 179 -9.84 0.79 10.37
N LEU A 180 -8.98 -0.19 10.04
CA LEU A 180 -9.06 -1.00 8.83
C LEU A 180 -9.87 -2.28 9.02
N ASP A 181 -10.57 -2.44 10.15
CA ASP A 181 -11.34 -3.65 10.48
C ASP A 181 -10.54 -4.95 10.36
N TRP A 182 -9.23 -4.89 10.66
CA TRP A 182 -8.27 -5.99 10.51
C TRP A 182 -8.13 -6.53 9.08
N ARG A 183 -8.60 -5.79 8.08
CA ARG A 183 -8.56 -6.16 6.66
C ARG A 183 -7.19 -5.86 6.05
N MET A 184 -6.20 -6.64 6.47
CA MET A 184 -4.78 -6.41 6.14
C MET A 184 -4.33 -7.05 4.82
N GLY A 185 -4.98 -8.16 4.40
CA GLY A 185 -4.56 -8.96 3.25
C GLY A 185 -4.92 -8.41 1.86
N ALA A 186 -4.58 -7.15 1.58
CA ALA A 186 -4.89 -6.51 0.29
C ALA A 186 -4.15 -7.18 -0.88
N VAL A 187 -4.82 -7.25 -2.03
CA VAL A 187 -4.18 -7.54 -3.33
C VAL A 187 -3.46 -6.28 -3.80
N THR A 188 -2.29 -6.45 -4.40
CA THR A 188 -1.42 -5.38 -4.89
C THR A 188 -1.22 -5.50 -6.40
N PRO A 189 -0.85 -4.41 -7.10
CA PRO A 189 -0.48 -4.48 -8.51
C PRO A 189 0.67 -5.48 -8.77
N PHE A 190 1.56 -5.65 -7.79
CA PHE A 190 2.71 -6.55 -7.88
C PHE A 190 2.31 -8.03 -7.97
N ASP A 191 1.17 -8.41 -7.39
CA ASP A 191 0.65 -9.79 -7.46
C ASP A 191 0.24 -10.16 -8.91
N TYR A 192 -0.03 -9.16 -9.76
CA TYR A 192 -0.42 -9.33 -11.17
C TYR A 192 0.75 -9.24 -12.16
N LEU A 193 1.87 -8.58 -11.79
CA LEU A 193 2.96 -8.27 -12.71
C LEU A 193 3.58 -9.50 -13.41
N PRO A 194 3.84 -10.64 -12.73
CA PRO A 194 4.44 -11.80 -13.39
C PRO A 194 3.59 -12.31 -14.56
N CYS A 195 2.30 -12.54 -14.32
CA CYS A 195 1.36 -13.05 -15.33
C CYS A 195 1.12 -12.04 -16.45
N LEU A 196 0.94 -10.76 -16.13
CA LEU A 196 0.68 -9.75 -17.16
C LEU A 196 1.91 -9.48 -18.04
N SER A 197 3.11 -9.50 -17.45
CA SER A 197 4.37 -9.29 -18.19
C SER A 197 4.67 -10.48 -19.11
N SER A 198 4.44 -11.71 -18.65
CA SER A 198 4.61 -12.91 -19.48
C SER A 198 3.61 -12.95 -20.65
N ARG A 199 2.32 -12.67 -20.39
CA ARG A 199 1.26 -12.59 -21.41
C ARG A 199 1.55 -11.56 -22.49
N LEU A 200 1.92 -10.33 -22.10
CA LEU A 200 2.22 -9.28 -23.07
C LEU A 200 3.41 -9.65 -23.96
N ARG A 201 4.42 -10.30 -23.39
CA ARG A 201 5.59 -10.77 -24.15
C ARG A 201 5.20 -11.85 -25.16
N ARG A 202 4.39 -12.84 -24.76
CA ARG A 202 3.89 -13.90 -25.67
C ARG A 202 3.09 -13.28 -26.82
N PHE A 203 2.23 -12.31 -26.51
CA PHE A 203 1.42 -11.61 -27.52
C PHE A 203 2.27 -10.82 -28.53
N ASN A 204 3.36 -10.18 -28.09
CA ASN A 204 4.28 -9.46 -28.97
C ASN A 204 5.28 -10.38 -29.72
N GLY A 205 5.12 -11.72 -29.64
CA GLY A 205 5.98 -12.68 -30.34
C GLY A 205 7.37 -12.87 -29.72
N GLY A 206 7.57 -12.46 -28.46
CA GLY A 206 8.82 -12.69 -27.73
C GLY A 206 8.93 -14.15 -27.26
N GLY A 207 10.09 -14.78 -27.49
CA GLY A 207 10.38 -16.15 -27.02
C GLY A 207 10.48 -16.29 -25.48
N ARG A 208 10.63 -17.53 -24.99
CA ARG A 208 10.92 -17.87 -23.57
C ARG A 208 12.35 -17.43 -23.20
N GLY A 209 12.53 -16.13 -22.96
CA GLY A 209 13.77 -15.55 -22.46
C GLY A 209 13.49 -14.35 -21.56
N GLY A 210 14.41 -14.02 -20.64
CA GLY A 210 14.25 -13.15 -19.45
C GLY A 210 13.81 -11.68 -19.63
N GLY A 211 13.20 -11.29 -20.76
CA GLY A 211 12.64 -9.95 -20.97
C GLY A 211 11.39 -9.64 -20.14
N GLY A 212 10.63 -10.64 -19.70
CA GLY A 212 9.44 -10.43 -18.86
C GLY A 212 9.77 -9.81 -17.50
N GLY A 213 10.87 -10.25 -16.89
CA GLY A 213 11.37 -9.67 -15.64
C GLY A 213 11.73 -8.19 -15.79
N LEU A 214 12.37 -7.80 -16.91
CA LEU A 214 12.70 -6.39 -17.16
C LEU A 214 11.45 -5.51 -17.32
N ILE A 215 10.40 -6.02 -17.95
CA ILE A 215 9.11 -5.33 -18.05
C ILE A 215 8.51 -5.14 -16.66
N ALA A 216 8.52 -6.19 -15.82
CA ALA A 216 8.02 -6.11 -14.46
C ALA A 216 8.80 -5.12 -13.59
N VAL A 217 10.14 -5.07 -13.71
CA VAL A 217 10.99 -4.08 -13.03
C VAL A 217 10.60 -2.64 -13.41
N LYS A 218 10.44 -2.38 -14.71
CA LYS A 218 10.02 -1.05 -15.19
C LYS A 218 8.60 -0.71 -14.75
N ALA A 219 7.69 -1.68 -14.78
CA ALA A 219 6.33 -1.51 -14.30
C ALA A 219 6.29 -1.19 -12.79
N ALA A 220 7.10 -1.88 -11.99
CA ALA A 220 7.23 -1.62 -10.56
C ALA A 220 7.67 -0.16 -10.26
N ALA A 221 8.65 0.35 -11.01
CA ALA A 221 9.08 1.74 -10.89
C ALA A 221 7.95 2.73 -11.21
N LEU A 222 7.20 2.49 -12.30
CA LEU A 222 6.04 3.32 -12.67
C LEU A 222 4.94 3.29 -11.62
N ILE A 223 4.68 2.14 -11.01
CA ILE A 223 3.68 1.99 -9.93
C ILE A 223 4.05 2.86 -8.74
N PHE A 224 5.32 2.89 -8.33
CA PHE A 224 5.74 3.74 -7.22
C PHE A 224 5.79 5.22 -7.57
N SER A 225 6.20 5.58 -8.79
CA SER A 225 6.09 6.97 -9.26
C SER A 225 4.64 7.47 -9.24
N ALA A 226 3.68 6.62 -9.60
CA ALA A 226 2.26 6.92 -9.52
C ALA A 226 1.78 7.06 -8.06
N ALA A 227 2.22 6.17 -7.17
CA ALA A 227 1.86 6.19 -5.76
C ALA A 227 2.33 7.45 -5.03
N GLU A 228 3.44 8.07 -5.47
CA GLU A 228 3.90 9.37 -4.93
C GLU A 228 2.97 10.54 -5.27
N VAL A 229 2.32 10.48 -6.43
CA VAL A 229 1.50 11.59 -6.98
C VAL A 229 0.01 11.43 -6.65
N ALA A 230 -0.49 10.20 -6.58
CA ALA A 230 -1.91 9.90 -6.41
C ALA A 230 -2.12 8.81 -5.36
N SER A 231 -3.34 8.76 -4.78
CA SER A 231 -3.71 7.73 -3.81
C SER A 231 -3.67 6.36 -4.48
N VAL A 232 -3.13 5.35 -3.79
CA VAL A 232 -3.13 3.98 -4.33
C VAL A 232 -4.53 3.35 -4.34
N LEU A 233 -5.53 4.09 -3.83
CA LEU A 233 -6.93 3.70 -3.80
C LEU A 233 -7.74 4.30 -4.95
N ASP A 234 -7.18 5.24 -5.72
CA ASP A 234 -7.88 5.92 -6.83
C ASP A 234 -8.19 4.94 -7.98
N HIS A 235 -7.37 3.91 -8.13
CA HIS A 235 -7.53 2.88 -9.13
C HIS A 235 -7.35 1.49 -8.51
N ARG A 236 -8.08 0.53 -9.06
CA ARG A 236 -7.96 -0.88 -8.71
C ARG A 236 -6.55 -1.43 -8.99
N PRO A 237 -5.94 -2.20 -8.06
CA PRO A 237 -4.71 -2.94 -8.30
C PRO A 237 -4.59 -3.64 -9.67
N SER A 238 -5.66 -4.27 -10.17
CA SER A 238 -5.65 -4.91 -11.50
C SER A 238 -5.41 -3.89 -12.63
N THR A 239 -6.05 -2.72 -12.53
CA THR A 239 -5.94 -1.61 -13.48
C THR A 239 -4.52 -1.06 -13.46
N VAL A 240 -4.02 -0.75 -12.27
CA VAL A 240 -2.67 -0.21 -12.04
C VAL A 240 -1.60 -1.13 -12.62
N ALA A 241 -1.72 -2.45 -12.41
CA ALA A 241 -0.77 -3.42 -12.94
C ALA A 241 -0.78 -3.50 -14.47
N ALA A 242 -1.96 -3.61 -15.08
CA ALA A 242 -2.09 -3.69 -16.53
C ALA A 242 -1.55 -2.42 -17.22
N VAL A 243 -1.89 -1.25 -16.68
CA VAL A 243 -1.42 0.05 -17.14
C VAL A 243 0.09 0.17 -17.02
N ALA A 244 0.67 -0.23 -15.89
CA ALA A 244 2.11 -0.16 -15.67
C ALA A 244 2.89 -1.04 -16.64
N VAL A 245 2.42 -2.27 -16.90
CA VAL A 245 3.03 -3.20 -17.86
C VAL A 245 2.96 -2.65 -19.29
N LEU A 246 1.82 -2.06 -19.67
CA LEU A 246 1.66 -1.42 -20.98
C LEU A 246 2.56 -0.21 -21.14
N ALA A 247 2.61 0.67 -20.15
CA ALA A 247 3.47 1.86 -20.13
C ALA A 247 4.95 1.47 -20.17
N ALA A 248 5.36 0.44 -19.41
CA ALA A 248 6.73 -0.08 -19.41
C ALA A 248 7.16 -0.66 -20.77
N THR A 249 6.22 -1.21 -21.53
CA THR A 249 6.49 -1.88 -22.81
C THR A 249 6.40 -0.94 -24.00
N HIS A 250 5.43 -0.02 -23.99
CA HIS A 250 5.08 0.77 -25.16
C HIS A 250 5.32 2.27 -25.00
N GLY A 251 5.73 2.75 -23.82
CA GLY A 251 5.87 4.18 -23.56
C GLY A 251 4.51 4.88 -23.63
N THR A 252 4.44 6.03 -24.29
CA THR A 252 3.23 6.83 -24.53
C THR A 252 2.42 6.34 -25.74
N LEU A 253 1.19 5.91 -25.49
CA LEU A 253 0.20 5.48 -26.46
C LEU A 253 -0.97 6.47 -26.50
N THR A 254 -1.61 6.57 -27.66
CA THR A 254 -2.91 7.22 -27.78
C THR A 254 -4.02 6.32 -27.24
N ARG A 255 -5.24 6.86 -27.07
CA ARG A 255 -6.36 6.13 -26.46
C ARG A 255 -6.75 4.85 -27.23
N GLU A 256 -6.79 4.90 -28.56
CA GLU A 256 -7.24 3.75 -29.37
C GLU A 256 -6.26 2.54 -29.32
N PRO A 257 -4.93 2.70 -29.49
CA PRO A 257 -3.99 1.59 -29.33
C PRO A 257 -3.88 1.07 -27.90
N LEU A 258 -4.14 1.92 -26.89
CA LEU A 258 -4.17 1.50 -25.50
C LEU A 258 -5.34 0.52 -25.27
N GLU A 259 -6.54 0.89 -25.72
CA GLU A 259 -7.75 0.05 -25.58
C GLU A 259 -7.60 -1.32 -26.28
N SER A 260 -7.01 -1.35 -27.48
CA SER A 260 -6.81 -2.61 -28.20
C SER A 260 -5.82 -3.55 -27.47
N LYS A 261 -4.76 -3.01 -26.88
CA LYS A 261 -3.75 -3.78 -26.14
C LYS A 261 -4.24 -4.25 -24.76
N ILE A 262 -5.08 -3.48 -24.10
CA ILE A 262 -5.71 -3.91 -22.84
C ILE A 262 -6.59 -5.13 -23.10
N SER A 263 -7.38 -5.08 -24.17
CA SER A 263 -8.27 -6.17 -24.56
C SER A 263 -7.52 -7.48 -24.82
N SER A 264 -6.24 -7.42 -25.21
CA SER A 264 -5.38 -8.59 -25.40
C SER A 264 -4.70 -9.11 -24.13
N LEU A 265 -4.65 -8.33 -23.03
CA LEU A 265 -3.90 -8.69 -21.83
C LEU A 265 -4.68 -9.57 -20.86
N SER A 266 -5.99 -9.30 -20.69
CA SER A 266 -6.86 -10.13 -19.86
C SER A 266 -8.33 -9.82 -20.12
N PRO A 267 -9.15 -10.81 -20.54
CA PRO A 267 -10.62 -10.68 -20.59
C PRO A 267 -11.25 -10.62 -19.19
N THR A 268 -10.59 -11.19 -18.19
CA THR A 268 -11.09 -11.42 -16.83
C THR A 268 -10.98 -10.18 -15.94
N CYS A 269 -10.03 -9.29 -16.25
CA CYS A 269 -9.96 -7.98 -15.59
C CYS A 269 -11.04 -7.08 -16.18
N LEU A 270 -12.18 -6.91 -15.49
CA LEU A 270 -13.26 -6.00 -15.88
C LEU A 270 -12.83 -4.52 -15.76
N LEU A 271 -11.88 -4.09 -16.58
CA LEU A 271 -11.29 -2.75 -16.49
C LEU A 271 -12.23 -1.72 -17.14
N GLU A 272 -12.63 -0.70 -16.38
CA GLU A 272 -13.35 0.45 -16.93
C GLU A 272 -12.41 1.28 -17.81
N LYS A 273 -12.80 1.53 -19.07
CA LYS A 273 -11.92 2.16 -20.07
C LYS A 273 -11.47 3.56 -19.64
N GLU A 274 -12.38 4.32 -19.04
CA GLU A 274 -12.14 5.66 -18.51
C GLU A 274 -11.10 5.64 -17.40
N ASP A 275 -11.23 4.72 -16.43
CA ASP A 275 -10.29 4.56 -15.32
C ASP A 275 -8.91 4.15 -15.80
N VAL A 276 -8.85 3.25 -16.79
CA VAL A 276 -7.57 2.82 -17.37
C VAL A 276 -6.85 4.00 -18.02
N TYR A 277 -7.56 4.79 -18.83
CA TYR A 277 -6.95 5.95 -19.48
C TYR A 277 -6.50 7.00 -18.46
N ALA A 278 -7.33 7.28 -17.45
CA ALA A 278 -6.97 8.18 -16.35
C ALA A 278 -5.69 7.71 -15.64
N CYS A 279 -5.63 6.44 -15.25
CA CYS A 279 -4.46 5.83 -14.60
C CYS A 279 -3.21 5.91 -15.49
N TYR A 280 -3.35 5.61 -16.78
CA TYR A 280 -2.26 5.65 -17.75
C TYR A 280 -1.68 7.05 -17.95
N THR A 281 -2.55 8.06 -18.09
CA THR A 281 -2.08 9.44 -18.21
C THR A 281 -1.42 9.95 -16.93
N MET A 282 -1.86 9.47 -15.75
CA MET A 282 -1.27 9.81 -14.47
C MET A 282 0.11 9.18 -14.30
N MET A 283 0.29 7.90 -14.64
CA MET A 283 1.60 7.20 -14.58
C MET A 283 2.67 7.81 -15.48
N LEU A 284 2.28 8.30 -16.66
CA LEU A 284 3.19 8.88 -17.64
C LEU A 284 3.39 10.37 -17.47
N ARG A 285 2.72 10.97 -16.48
CA ARG A 285 2.88 12.39 -16.19
C ARG A 285 4.26 12.61 -15.58
N ASP A 286 5.03 13.50 -16.20
CA ASP A 286 6.32 13.91 -15.67
C ASP A 286 6.11 14.60 -14.29
N PRO A 287 6.75 14.11 -13.20
CA PRO A 287 6.59 14.67 -11.86
C PRO A 287 7.05 16.14 -11.76
N SER A 288 7.77 16.63 -12.77
CA SER A 288 8.23 18.02 -12.89
C SER A 288 7.21 18.99 -13.51
N SER A 289 6.07 18.50 -14.04
CA SER A 289 5.08 19.34 -14.73
C SER A 289 3.99 19.88 -13.78
N PRO A 290 3.90 21.20 -13.54
CA PRO A 290 2.88 21.75 -12.65
C PRO A 290 1.48 21.48 -13.21
N SER A 291 0.59 20.95 -12.37
CA SER A 291 -0.83 20.80 -12.68
C SER A 291 -1.48 22.17 -12.85
N LYS A 292 -1.76 22.54 -14.10
CA LYS A 292 -2.77 23.56 -14.42
C LYS A 292 -4.13 23.02 -13.98
N ALA A 293 -4.49 23.26 -12.72
CA ALA A 293 -5.88 23.20 -12.30
C ALA A 293 -6.66 24.16 -13.19
N ALA A 294 -7.69 23.65 -13.87
CA ALA A 294 -8.56 24.44 -14.70
C ALA A 294 -9.23 25.52 -13.84
N LYS A 295 -8.77 26.77 -13.97
CA LYS A 295 -9.47 27.96 -13.47
C LYS A 295 -10.82 28.02 -14.17
N ARG A 296 -11.87 27.52 -13.52
CA ARG A 296 -13.23 27.98 -13.82
C ARG A 296 -13.28 29.45 -13.40
N SER A 297 -13.45 30.31 -14.39
CA SER A 297 -13.59 31.76 -14.27
C SER A 297 -14.69 32.12 -13.29
N ALA A 298 -14.33 32.67 -12.14
CA ALA A 298 -15.24 33.49 -11.34
C ALA A 298 -15.24 34.89 -11.97
N SER A 299 -16.34 35.23 -12.63
CA SER A 299 -16.61 36.59 -13.10
C SER A 299 -16.94 37.48 -11.92
N ASP A 300 -16.09 38.49 -11.76
CA ASP A 300 -16.21 39.68 -10.93
C ASP A 300 -17.52 40.45 -11.17
N ARG A 301 -18.26 40.76 -10.08
CA ARG A 301 -19.04 42.00 -9.88
C ARG A 301 -19.16 42.26 -8.38
N GLY A 302 -18.70 43.43 -7.95
CA GLY A 302 -18.52 43.80 -6.55
C GLY A 302 -19.66 44.56 -5.88
N ASP A 303 -19.20 45.22 -4.81
CA ASP A 303 -19.77 46.25 -3.94
C ASP A 303 -20.50 45.86 -2.63
N ALA A 304 -19.79 46.22 -1.55
CA ALA A 304 -20.16 46.75 -0.23
C ALA A 304 -21.60 46.60 0.31
N ASP A 305 -21.75 46.12 1.55
CA ASP A 305 -21.84 46.97 2.75
C ASP A 305 -22.00 46.15 4.06
N SER A 306 -21.54 46.76 5.14
CA SER A 306 -21.67 46.55 6.59
C SER A 306 -22.84 45.69 7.14
N THR A 307 -22.56 44.79 8.11
CA THR A 307 -22.83 44.99 9.56
C THR A 307 -22.65 43.69 10.38
N TYR A 308 -22.03 43.88 11.55
CA TYR A 308 -22.02 43.11 12.81
C TYR A 308 -23.00 41.93 13.01
N ALA A 309 -22.49 40.75 13.38
CA ALA A 309 -23.06 39.90 14.45
C ALA A 309 -22.06 38.82 14.92
N ARG A 310 -21.95 38.69 16.24
CA ARG A 310 -21.21 37.68 17.02
C ARG A 310 -22.01 36.38 17.19
N LEU A 311 -21.32 35.39 17.78
CA LEU A 311 -21.73 34.12 18.42
C LEU A 311 -21.61 32.90 17.49
N ASP A 312 -21.05 31.75 17.86
CA ASP A 312 -20.34 31.29 19.07
C ASP A 312 -19.47 30.09 18.65
N ALA A 313 -18.31 29.93 19.30
CA ALA A 313 -17.45 28.77 19.16
C ALA A 313 -17.85 27.70 20.19
N ALA A 314 -18.33 26.54 19.73
CA ALA A 314 -18.52 25.36 20.55
C ALA A 314 -17.29 24.44 20.39
N SER A 315 -16.44 24.49 21.40
CA SER A 315 -15.27 23.65 21.61
C SER A 315 -15.65 22.19 21.90
N PHE A 316 -14.92 21.24 21.34
CA PHE A 316 -14.75 19.91 21.95
C PHE A 316 -13.25 19.66 22.18
N SER A 317 -12.86 19.70 23.46
CA SER A 317 -11.51 19.35 23.93
C SER A 317 -11.48 17.88 24.34
N VAL A 318 -10.49 17.13 23.85
CA VAL A 318 -10.12 15.81 24.37
C VAL A 318 -9.04 16.01 25.42
N ALA A 319 -9.37 15.82 26.69
CA ALA A 319 -8.43 15.93 27.81
C ALA A 319 -7.56 14.66 27.90
N ALA A 320 -6.25 14.85 27.83
CA ALA A 320 -5.25 13.85 28.18
C ALA A 320 -5.18 13.68 29.70
N ALA A 321 -5.37 12.45 30.19
CA ALA A 321 -5.14 12.11 31.58
C ALA A 321 -3.76 11.44 31.72
N MET A 322 -2.77 12.18 32.21
CA MET A 322 -1.55 11.60 32.79
C MET A 322 -1.71 11.51 34.31
N SER A 323 -1.47 10.29 34.79
CA SER A 323 -1.43 9.91 36.21
C SER A 323 -0.26 10.56 36.93
N ASN A 324 -0.47 11.07 38.14
CA ASN A 324 0.59 11.20 39.12
C ASN A 324 0.08 10.95 40.55
N ASN A 325 0.79 10.04 41.21
CA ASN A 325 0.56 9.49 42.54
C ASN A 325 0.51 10.55 43.66
N LYS A 326 -0.40 10.34 44.64
CA LYS A 326 -0.08 10.42 46.07
C LYS A 326 -1.19 9.78 46.92
N ARG A 327 -0.78 8.84 47.77
CA ARG A 327 -1.56 8.06 48.72
C ARG A 327 -2.34 8.95 49.70
N VAL A 328 -3.63 8.68 49.90
CA VAL A 328 -4.36 9.03 51.13
C VAL A 328 -5.27 7.85 51.54
N ARG A 329 -5.29 7.64 52.84
CA ARG A 329 -5.73 6.51 53.66
C ARG A 329 -7.25 6.24 53.56
N LEU A 330 -7.65 4.98 53.40
CA LEU A 330 -9.04 4.50 53.46
C LEU A 330 -9.43 4.22 54.93
N GLU A 331 -10.42 4.95 55.45
CA GLU A 331 -11.17 4.58 56.66
C GLU A 331 -12.38 3.73 56.23
N LEU A 332 -12.54 2.56 56.85
CA LEU A 332 -13.66 1.62 56.60
C LEU A 332 -14.92 2.07 57.36
N PRO A 333 -16.12 1.98 56.76
CA PRO A 333 -17.35 2.31 57.46
C PRO A 333 -17.77 1.21 58.45
N ALA A 334 -18.25 1.65 59.61
CA ALA A 334 -18.73 0.82 60.71
C ALA A 334 -19.94 -0.04 60.29
N VAL A 335 -19.86 -1.35 60.58
CA VAL A 335 -20.99 -2.27 60.53
C VAL A 335 -21.64 -2.30 61.91
N HIS A 336 -22.92 -1.95 61.96
CA HIS A 336 -23.76 -2.18 63.14
C HIS A 336 -24.01 -3.68 63.35
N ARG A 337 -23.55 -4.21 64.48
CA ARG A 337 -24.32 -5.09 65.37
C ARG A 337 -23.73 -5.07 66.77
#